data_AF-A0A1Q8RM35-F1
#
_entry.id   AF-A0A1Q8RM35-F1
#
_cell.length_a   1.000
_cell.length_b   1.000
_cell.length_c   1.000
_cell.angle_alpha   90.00
_cell.angle_beta   90.00
_cell.angle_gamma   90.00
#
_symmetry.space_group_name_H-M   'P 1'
#
loop_
_entity.id
_entity.type
_entity.pdbx_description
1 polymer ?
#
loop_
_entity_poly.entity_id
_entity_poly.type
_entity_poly.pdbx_seq_one_letter_code
_entity_poly.pdbx_strand_id
1 'polypeptide(L)'
;MLSSTIDESKFDSIPDAIEAFRKGEFLVVLDDPSRENEADLIIAAESLTAAQMGFMIRHSSGYVCAPLAPSILDRLDLPQMVTSNEDPRGTAYAVSVDAADDAVTTGISAHDRALTCRVLADPAAKPSDLRRPGHVLPLRAREGGVRERRGHTEAAVDFCRLAGKQEAAAICELVDDGVAVEGHAVHEDPGMMRGEQCIEFARRFGLKVCTIADLVTYLEKTQGKLAVNGSS
;
A
#
# COMPACT_ATOMS: atom_id res chain seq x y z
N MET A 1 -23.41 6.40 -9.24
CA MET A 1 -22.64 5.53 -10.15
C MET A 1 -22.02 6.41 -11.23
N LEU A 2 -20.86 7.01 -10.93
CA LEU A 2 -19.95 7.46 -11.99
C LEU A 2 -19.15 6.20 -12.34
N SER A 3 -19.71 5.42 -13.27
CA SER A 3 -19.02 4.29 -13.89
C SER A 3 -17.70 4.83 -14.40
N SER A 4 -16.58 4.25 -13.96
CA SER A 4 -15.33 4.38 -14.70
C SER A 4 -15.66 4.05 -16.16
N THR A 5 -15.26 4.91 -17.10
CA THR A 5 -15.39 4.65 -18.54
C THR A 5 -14.45 3.55 -19.04
N ILE A 6 -13.73 2.92 -18.11
CA ILE A 6 -12.76 1.87 -18.35
C ILE A 6 -13.49 0.54 -18.37
N ASP A 7 -13.26 -0.22 -19.43
CA ASP A 7 -13.76 -1.58 -19.59
C ASP A 7 -13.28 -2.48 -18.43
N GLU A 8 -14.23 -3.02 -17.66
CA GLU A 8 -13.96 -3.89 -16.50
C GLU A 8 -13.10 -5.10 -16.87
N SER A 9 -13.16 -5.58 -18.12
CA SER A 9 -12.35 -6.72 -18.59
C SER A 9 -10.84 -6.43 -18.65
N LYS A 10 -10.43 -5.16 -18.52
CA LYS A 10 -9.03 -4.77 -18.44
C LYS A 10 -8.40 -5.04 -17.07
N PHE A 11 -9.21 -5.21 -16.03
CA PHE A 11 -8.76 -5.57 -14.69
C PHE A 11 -8.65 -7.08 -14.52
N ASP A 12 -7.65 -7.52 -13.75
CA ASP A 12 -7.49 -8.91 -13.37
C ASP A 12 -8.49 -9.30 -12.28
N SER A 13 -8.82 -10.59 -12.22
CA SER A 13 -9.70 -11.10 -11.17
C SER A 13 -9.04 -11.00 -9.79
N ILE A 14 -9.83 -10.76 -8.74
CA ILE A 14 -9.33 -10.75 -7.37
C ILE A 14 -8.63 -12.09 -6.99
N PRO A 15 -9.15 -13.28 -7.35
CA PRO A 15 -8.41 -14.53 -7.18
C PRO A 15 -7.01 -14.55 -7.80
N ASP A 16 -6.85 -14.04 -9.03
CA ASP A 16 -5.53 -13.97 -9.68
C ASP A 16 -4.60 -12.96 -9.01
N ALA A 17 -5.13 -11.82 -8.57
CA ALA A 17 -4.39 -10.83 -7.79
C ALA A 17 -3.92 -11.41 -6.44
N ILE A 18 -4.78 -12.17 -5.75
CA ILE A 18 -4.40 -12.88 -4.50
C ILE A 18 -3.26 -13.86 -4.75
N GLU A 19 -3.29 -14.61 -5.85
CA GLU A 19 -2.23 -15.57 -6.18
C GLU A 19 -0.90 -14.89 -6.53
N ALA A 20 -0.92 -13.79 -7.28
CA ALA A 20 0.28 -12.98 -7.54
C ALA A 20 0.85 -12.41 -6.22
N PHE A 21 -0.01 -11.84 -5.37
CA PHE A 21 0.40 -11.31 -4.07
C PHE A 21 1.00 -12.39 -3.15
N ARG A 22 0.43 -13.60 -3.17
CA ARG A 22 0.95 -14.76 -2.43
C ARG A 22 2.37 -15.14 -2.87
N LYS A 23 2.70 -14.97 -4.15
CA LYS A 23 4.05 -15.19 -4.70
C LYS A 23 5.03 -14.06 -4.37
N GLY A 24 4.59 -13.00 -3.71
CA GLY A 24 5.42 -11.85 -3.37
C GLY A 24 5.58 -10.87 -4.53
N GLU A 25 4.63 -10.85 -5.46
CA GLU A 25 4.58 -9.89 -6.58
C GLU A 25 3.89 -8.59 -6.15
N PHE A 26 4.20 -7.50 -6.86
CA PHE A 26 3.45 -6.26 -6.74
C PHE A 26 2.06 -6.40 -7.38
N LEU A 27 1.08 -5.74 -6.77
CA LEU A 27 -0.20 -5.42 -7.38
C LEU A 27 -0.25 -3.93 -7.69
N VAL A 28 -0.98 -3.57 -8.74
CA VAL A 28 -1.47 -2.21 -8.96
C VAL A 28 -2.94 -2.18 -8.53
N VAL A 29 -3.27 -1.41 -7.49
CA VAL A 29 -4.63 -1.40 -6.94
C VAL A 29 -5.19 0.01 -7.04
N LEU A 30 -6.32 0.15 -7.72
CA LEU A 30 -7.01 1.43 -7.90
C LEU A 30 -8.11 1.60 -6.86
N ASP A 31 -8.22 2.79 -6.28
CA ASP A 31 -9.38 3.18 -5.48
C ASP A 31 -10.49 3.84 -6.32
N ASP A 32 -11.57 4.26 -5.66
CA ASP A 32 -12.75 4.80 -6.35
C ASP A 32 -12.47 6.19 -6.97
N PRO A 33 -12.95 6.50 -8.19
CA PRO A 33 -12.79 7.81 -8.80
C PRO A 33 -13.36 8.99 -7.98
N SER A 34 -14.30 8.74 -7.08
CA SER A 34 -14.85 9.74 -6.14
C SER A 34 -14.08 9.83 -4.82
N ARG A 35 -13.10 8.93 -4.60
CA ARG A 35 -12.17 8.95 -3.45
C ARG A 35 -10.84 9.59 -3.89
N GLU A 36 -9.72 8.89 -3.97
CA GLU A 36 -8.42 9.45 -4.38
C GLU A 36 -8.31 9.46 -5.91
N ASN A 37 -8.99 8.51 -6.58
CA ASN A 37 -8.89 8.21 -8.00
C ASN A 37 -7.46 7.75 -8.40
N GLU A 38 -6.71 7.18 -7.47
CA GLU A 38 -5.28 6.87 -7.60
C GLU A 38 -5.05 5.36 -7.69
N ALA A 39 -3.81 4.99 -7.96
CA ALA A 39 -3.36 3.60 -7.92
C ALA A 39 -2.09 3.48 -7.10
N ASP A 40 -2.03 2.45 -6.27
CA ASP A 40 -0.84 2.13 -5.48
C ASP A 40 -0.16 0.86 -5.98
N LEU A 41 1.17 0.85 -5.90
CA LEU A 41 1.93 -0.40 -5.84
C LEU A 41 1.74 -1.01 -4.45
N ILE A 42 1.18 -2.21 -4.38
CA ILE A 42 0.94 -2.93 -3.12
C ILE A 42 1.71 -4.25 -3.12
N ILE A 43 2.45 -4.55 -2.05
CA ILE A 43 3.21 -5.80 -1.89
C ILE A 43 3.28 -6.26 -0.44
N ALA A 44 3.37 -7.58 -0.21
CA ALA A 44 3.59 -8.14 1.12
C ALA A 44 4.97 -7.75 1.67
N ALA A 45 5.03 -7.25 2.90
CA ALA A 45 6.26 -6.72 3.48
C ALA A 45 7.25 -7.83 3.89
N GLU A 46 6.77 -9.03 4.28
CA GLU A 46 7.57 -10.13 4.85
C GLU A 46 8.74 -10.61 3.98
N SER A 47 8.66 -10.42 2.66
CA SER A 47 9.68 -10.86 1.69
C SER A 47 10.07 -9.76 0.71
N LEU A 48 9.78 -8.50 1.04
CA LEU A 48 10.09 -7.36 0.17
C LEU A 48 11.61 -7.21 0.01
N THR A 49 12.10 -7.39 -1.21
CA THR A 49 13.54 -7.28 -1.51
C THR A 49 13.97 -5.84 -1.74
N ALA A 50 15.28 -5.58 -1.62
CA ALA A 50 15.85 -4.26 -1.93
C ALA A 50 15.63 -3.87 -3.41
N ALA A 51 15.66 -4.83 -4.34
CA ALA A 51 15.41 -4.58 -5.76
C ALA A 51 13.96 -4.19 -6.01
N GLN A 52 13.00 -4.87 -5.37
CA GLN A 52 11.58 -4.52 -5.43
C GLN A 52 11.30 -3.15 -4.79
N MET A 53 11.92 -2.84 -3.65
CA MET A 53 11.82 -1.51 -3.04
C MET A 53 12.41 -0.42 -3.96
N GLY A 54 13.54 -0.68 -4.61
CA GLY A 54 14.12 0.22 -5.62
C GLY A 54 13.16 0.47 -6.78
N PHE A 55 12.47 -0.57 -7.26
CA PHE A 55 11.42 -0.44 -8.26
C PHE A 55 10.24 0.40 -7.76
N MET A 56 9.73 0.13 -6.55
CA MET A 56 8.66 0.92 -5.93
C MET A 56 9.05 2.40 -5.90
N ILE A 57 10.20 2.72 -5.31
CA ILE A 57 10.69 4.11 -5.20
C ILE A 57 10.83 4.80 -6.56
N ARG A 58 11.30 4.07 -7.58
CA ARG A 58 11.50 4.65 -8.92
C ARG A 58 10.19 5.03 -9.60
N HIS A 59 9.11 4.31 -9.32
CA HIS A 59 7.84 4.44 -10.05
C HIS A 59 6.69 5.01 -9.21
N SER A 60 6.95 5.38 -7.97
CA SER A 60 5.96 5.92 -7.05
C SER A 60 6.32 7.33 -6.57
N SER A 61 5.48 7.89 -5.69
CA SER A 61 5.75 9.15 -4.98
C SER A 61 7.03 9.12 -4.13
N GLY A 62 7.57 7.92 -3.85
CA GLY A 62 8.70 7.71 -2.95
C GLY A 62 8.35 7.79 -1.46
N TYR A 63 7.11 8.14 -1.11
CA TYR A 63 6.59 8.25 0.26
C TYR A 63 6.10 6.88 0.78
N VAL A 64 7.06 5.96 0.92
CA VAL A 64 6.79 4.54 1.20
C VAL A 64 6.09 4.37 2.55
N CYS A 65 4.87 3.84 2.47
CA CYS A 65 4.04 3.52 3.63
C CYS A 65 4.00 2.00 3.86
N ALA A 66 3.75 1.60 5.10
CA ALA A 66 3.59 0.21 5.50
C ALA A 66 2.24 -0.01 6.19
N PRO A 67 1.19 -0.44 5.46
CA PRO A 67 -0.08 -0.81 6.07
C PRO A 67 0.07 -2.05 6.95
N LEU A 68 -0.39 -1.94 8.19
CA LEU A 68 -0.28 -2.99 9.20
C LEU A 68 -1.64 -3.23 9.86
N ALA A 69 -1.89 -4.48 10.23
CA ALA A 69 -2.98 -4.80 11.14
C ALA A 69 -2.81 -4.08 12.50
N PRO A 70 -3.90 -3.63 13.14
CA PRO A 70 -3.89 -3.01 14.46
C PRO A 70 -2.99 -3.72 15.50
N SER A 71 -3.05 -5.06 15.55
CA SER A 71 -2.28 -5.88 16.47
C SER A 71 -0.76 -5.79 16.28
N ILE A 72 -0.28 -5.54 15.06
CA ILE A 72 1.14 -5.34 14.78
C ILE A 72 1.60 -3.99 15.33
N LEU A 73 0.83 -2.92 15.10
CA LEU A 73 1.16 -1.61 15.67
C LEU A 73 1.17 -1.65 17.19
N ASP A 74 0.19 -2.32 17.80
CA ASP A 74 0.07 -2.43 19.25
C ASP A 74 1.24 -3.24 19.84
N ARG A 75 1.63 -4.34 19.19
CA ARG A 75 2.80 -5.14 19.58
C ARG A 75 4.12 -4.37 19.47
N LEU A 76 4.27 -3.54 18.43
CA LEU A 76 5.49 -2.81 18.12
C LEU A 76 5.54 -1.41 18.74
N ASP A 77 4.55 -1.04 19.55
CA ASP A 77 4.41 0.27 20.19
C ASP A 77 4.57 1.42 19.17
N LEU A 78 3.68 1.40 18.16
CA LEU A 78 3.62 2.39 17.08
C LEU A 78 2.39 3.27 17.26
N PRO A 79 2.47 4.33 18.11
CA PRO A 79 1.36 5.26 18.29
C PRO A 79 1.10 6.07 17.02
N GLN A 80 -0.12 6.60 16.88
CA GLN A 80 -0.47 7.55 15.83
C GLN A 80 0.47 8.77 15.87
N MET A 81 0.82 9.28 14.69
CA MET A 81 1.73 10.41 14.52
C MET A 81 1.20 11.68 15.19
N VAL A 82 -0.13 11.86 15.16
CA VAL A 82 -0.83 13.00 15.74
C VAL A 82 -2.02 12.54 16.56
N THR A 83 -2.35 13.26 17.63
CA THR A 83 -3.50 12.97 18.49
C THR A 83 -4.83 13.45 17.89
N SER A 84 -4.79 14.50 17.08
CA SER A 84 -5.95 15.03 16.33
C SER A 84 -5.59 15.01 14.85
N ASN A 85 -6.22 14.10 14.11
CA ASN A 85 -5.91 13.90 12.69
C ASN A 85 -6.77 14.83 11.84
N GLU A 86 -6.10 15.74 11.12
CA GLU A 86 -6.73 16.73 10.23
C GLU A 86 -6.73 16.27 8.75
N ASP A 87 -6.18 15.09 8.45
CA ASP A 87 -6.26 14.48 7.12
C ASP A 87 -7.73 14.23 6.74
N PRO A 88 -8.21 14.73 5.59
CA PRO A 88 -9.63 14.64 5.20
C PRO A 88 -10.11 13.20 4.97
N ARG A 89 -9.19 12.25 4.77
CA ARG A 89 -9.42 10.80 4.62
C ARG A 89 -9.04 10.02 5.86
N GLY A 90 -8.59 10.72 6.92
CA GLY A 90 -8.14 10.15 8.18
C GLY A 90 -7.06 9.09 7.98
N THR A 91 -6.12 9.30 7.05
CA THR A 91 -5.00 8.38 6.85
C THR A 91 -4.24 8.21 8.16
N ALA A 92 -4.21 6.98 8.67
CA ALA A 92 -3.87 6.70 10.06
C ALA A 92 -2.36 6.45 10.26
N TYR A 93 -1.56 7.47 9.95
CA TYR A 93 -0.11 7.44 10.11
C TYR A 93 0.30 7.17 11.56
N ALA A 94 1.17 6.19 11.75
CA ALA A 94 1.93 6.03 12.99
C ALA A 94 3.24 6.84 12.93
N VAL A 95 3.95 6.91 14.05
CA VAL A 95 5.33 7.43 14.07
C VAL A 95 6.19 6.69 13.03
N SER A 96 7.00 7.45 12.28
CA SER A 96 7.88 6.88 11.27
C SER A 96 8.99 6.03 11.89
N VAL A 97 9.48 5.04 11.14
CA VAL A 97 10.47 4.08 11.65
C VAL A 97 11.56 3.72 10.65
N ASP A 98 12.70 3.32 11.20
CA ASP A 98 13.75 2.56 10.52
C ASP A 98 14.04 1.29 11.33
N ALA A 99 14.49 0.22 10.69
CA ALA A 99 15.00 -0.96 11.41
C ALA A 99 16.21 -0.60 12.29
N ALA A 100 16.22 -1.09 13.52
CA ALA A 100 17.34 -0.99 14.44
C ALA A 100 18.34 -2.14 14.20
N ASP A 101 18.86 -2.21 12.98
CA ASP A 101 19.80 -3.24 12.53
C ASP A 101 21.16 -2.60 12.15
N ASP A 102 22.25 -3.34 12.33
CA ASP A 102 23.61 -2.88 12.00
C ASP A 102 23.82 -2.70 10.49
N ALA A 103 23.02 -3.38 9.66
CA ALA A 103 23.03 -3.21 8.21
C ALA A 103 22.31 -1.92 7.76
N VAL A 104 21.52 -1.27 8.62
CA VAL A 104 20.88 0.02 8.32
C VAL A 104 21.88 1.14 8.53
N THR A 105 22.06 1.94 7.48
CA THR A 105 22.96 3.09 7.50
C THR A 105 22.18 4.36 7.84
N THR A 106 21.59 5.01 6.83
CA THR A 106 20.81 6.24 7.00
C THR A 106 19.31 6.00 7.00
N GLY A 107 18.84 4.78 6.69
CA GLY A 107 17.42 4.44 6.67
C GLY A 107 16.72 4.66 5.32
N ILE A 108 17.21 5.58 4.49
CA ILE A 108 16.47 6.01 3.28
C ILE A 108 16.66 5.12 2.04
N SER A 109 17.72 4.30 2.04
CA SER A 109 18.05 3.48 0.88
C SER A 109 16.96 2.44 0.58
N ALA A 110 16.92 1.93 -0.65
CA ALA A 110 16.01 0.83 -0.99
C ALA A 110 16.26 -0.42 -0.14
N HIS A 111 17.53 -0.68 0.21
CA HIS A 111 17.91 -1.75 1.11
C HIS A 111 17.33 -1.53 2.52
N ASP A 112 17.56 -0.35 3.08
CA ASP A 112 17.21 -0.01 4.45
C ASP A 112 15.69 0.02 4.63
N ARG A 113 14.95 0.66 3.71
CA ARG A 113 13.47 0.69 3.74
C ARG A 113 12.86 -0.69 3.54
N ALA A 114 13.41 -1.53 2.66
CA ALA A 114 12.95 -2.91 2.51
C ALA A 114 13.18 -3.73 3.78
N LEU A 115 14.33 -3.56 4.43
CA LEU A 115 14.62 -4.22 5.71
C LEU A 115 13.65 -3.76 6.80
N THR A 116 13.38 -2.46 6.91
CA THR A 116 12.38 -1.91 7.82
C THR A 116 11.00 -2.54 7.60
N CYS A 117 10.53 -2.66 6.35
CA CYS A 117 9.28 -3.35 6.03
C CYS A 117 9.29 -4.83 6.49
N ARG A 118 10.39 -5.56 6.25
CA ARG A 118 10.51 -6.96 6.71
C ARG A 118 10.49 -7.08 8.24
N VAL A 119 11.13 -6.15 8.97
CA VAL A 119 11.10 -6.12 10.44
C VAL A 119 9.68 -5.84 10.95
N LEU A 120 8.94 -4.91 10.32
CA LEU A 120 7.53 -4.66 10.66
C LEU A 120 6.64 -5.90 10.46
N ALA A 121 6.96 -6.73 9.47
CA ALA A 121 6.25 -7.97 9.20
C ALA A 121 6.69 -9.15 10.08
N ASP A 122 7.84 -9.08 10.74
CA ASP A 122 8.38 -10.20 11.51
C ASP A 122 7.52 -10.44 12.78
N PRO A 123 6.93 -11.65 12.95
CA PRO A 123 6.14 -11.98 14.14
C PRO A 123 6.96 -11.98 15.44
N ALA A 124 8.29 -12.09 15.36
CA ALA A 124 9.20 -12.03 16.51
C ALA A 124 9.69 -10.62 16.84
N ALA A 125 9.47 -9.64 15.96
CA ALA A 125 9.92 -8.27 16.18
C ALA A 125 9.33 -7.65 17.45
N LYS A 126 10.12 -6.75 18.04
CA LYS A 126 9.83 -6.03 19.28
C LYS A 126 9.96 -4.54 19.03
N PRO A 127 9.41 -3.69 19.91
CA PRO A 127 9.57 -2.23 19.79
C PRO A 127 11.03 -1.77 19.66
N SER A 128 11.97 -2.46 20.31
CA SER A 128 13.41 -2.18 20.26
C SER A 128 14.07 -2.41 18.91
N ASP A 129 13.43 -3.18 18.03
CA ASP A 129 13.96 -3.51 16.70
C ASP A 129 13.68 -2.39 15.68
N LEU A 130 13.12 -1.27 16.15
CA LEU A 130 12.76 -0.10 15.36
C LEU A 130 13.32 1.18 16.02
N ARG A 131 13.92 2.05 15.20
CA ARG A 131 14.27 3.43 15.53
C ARG A 131 13.08 4.34 15.21
N ARG A 132 12.86 5.38 16.02
CA ARG A 132 11.78 6.37 15.87
C ARG A 132 12.36 7.78 16.09
N PRO A 133 12.18 8.76 15.18
CA PRO A 133 11.57 8.62 13.86
C PRO A 133 12.45 7.80 12.88
N GLY A 134 11.95 7.60 11.66
CA GLY A 134 12.69 7.02 10.52
C GLY A 134 12.02 7.31 9.17
N HIS A 135 12.23 6.46 8.17
CA HIS A 135 11.94 6.74 6.75
C HIS A 135 10.89 5.84 6.11
N VAL A 136 10.31 4.90 6.86
CA VAL A 136 9.09 4.16 6.46
C VAL A 136 7.94 4.61 7.35
N LEU A 137 6.74 4.73 6.77
CA LEU A 137 5.55 5.20 7.47
C LEU A 137 4.53 4.09 7.73
N PRO A 138 4.49 3.52 8.95
CA PRO A 138 3.43 2.60 9.31
C PRO A 138 2.05 3.26 9.23
N LEU A 139 1.06 2.54 8.68
CA LEU A 139 -0.33 2.95 8.60
C LEU A 139 -1.20 1.93 9.35
N ARG A 140 -2.10 2.40 10.22
CA ARG A 140 -3.06 1.54 10.92
C ARG A 140 -4.27 1.25 10.04
N ALA A 141 -4.43 0.01 9.58
CA ALA A 141 -5.66 -0.41 8.90
C ALA A 141 -6.83 -0.51 9.89
N ARG A 142 -8.05 -0.27 9.39
CA ARG A 142 -9.29 -0.58 10.13
C ARG A 142 -9.52 -2.09 10.26
N GLU A 143 -10.10 -2.54 11.37
CA GLU A 143 -10.35 -3.97 11.62
C GLU A 143 -11.34 -4.57 10.61
N GLY A 144 -12.34 -3.81 10.15
CA GLY A 144 -13.28 -4.25 9.12
C GLY A 144 -12.71 -4.27 7.69
N GLY A 145 -11.44 -3.89 7.49
CA GLY A 145 -10.77 -3.88 6.20
C GLY A 145 -11.45 -2.97 5.17
N VAL A 146 -11.40 -3.35 3.89
CA VAL A 146 -11.95 -2.51 2.81
C VAL A 146 -13.47 -2.36 2.87
N ARG A 147 -14.15 -3.23 3.63
CA ARG A 147 -15.60 -3.12 3.87
C ARG A 147 -15.95 -2.01 4.86
N GLU A 148 -15.01 -1.62 5.72
CA GLU A 148 -15.14 -0.49 6.65
C GLU A 148 -14.57 0.80 6.04
N ARG A 149 -13.34 0.76 5.52
CA ARG A 149 -12.68 1.90 4.86
C ARG A 149 -12.08 1.46 3.54
N ARG A 150 -12.60 2.01 2.43
CA ARG A 150 -12.18 1.67 1.06
C ARG A 150 -10.87 2.39 0.65
N GLY A 151 -9.79 2.21 1.40
CA GLY A 151 -8.49 2.80 1.10
C GLY A 151 -7.40 1.77 0.81
N HIS A 152 -6.29 2.22 0.22
CA HIS A 152 -5.13 1.37 -0.09
C HIS A 152 -4.53 0.71 1.15
N THR A 153 -4.58 1.39 2.30
CA THR A 153 -4.18 0.84 3.60
C THR A 153 -4.92 -0.46 3.92
N GLU A 154 -6.25 -0.43 3.86
CA GLU A 154 -7.08 -1.60 4.14
C GLU A 154 -6.93 -2.67 3.05
N ALA A 155 -6.87 -2.26 1.78
CA ALA A 155 -6.71 -3.20 0.66
C ALA A 155 -5.44 -4.03 0.81
N ALA A 156 -4.33 -3.39 1.19
CA ALA A 156 -3.06 -4.07 1.38
C ALA A 156 -3.10 -5.11 2.50
N VAL A 157 -3.73 -4.78 3.64
CA VAL A 157 -3.89 -5.72 4.77
C VAL A 157 -4.85 -6.86 4.41
N ASP A 158 -5.93 -6.57 3.68
CA ASP A 158 -6.87 -7.60 3.21
C ASP A 158 -6.21 -8.55 2.20
N PHE A 159 -5.39 -8.05 1.28
CA PHE A 159 -4.59 -8.91 0.40
C PHE A 159 -3.60 -9.78 1.18
N CYS A 160 -2.95 -9.25 2.22
CA CYS A 160 -2.11 -10.06 3.10
C CYS A 160 -2.90 -11.22 3.72
N ARG A 161 -4.08 -10.94 4.28
CA ARG A 161 -4.95 -11.94 4.89
C ARG A 161 -5.42 -13.00 3.88
N LEU A 162 -5.88 -12.57 2.71
CA LEU A 162 -6.36 -13.47 1.65
C LEU A 162 -5.24 -14.33 1.04
N ALA A 163 -4.02 -13.81 1.00
CA ALA A 163 -2.85 -14.52 0.51
C ALA A 163 -2.21 -15.45 1.55
N GLY A 164 -2.58 -15.35 2.83
CA GLY A 164 -1.97 -16.11 3.93
C GLY A 164 -0.59 -15.58 4.33
N LYS A 165 -0.40 -14.26 4.22
CA LYS A 165 0.83 -13.53 4.56
C LYS A 165 0.73 -12.91 5.95
N GLN A 166 1.86 -12.47 6.51
CA GLN A 166 1.83 -11.54 7.64
C GLN A 166 1.00 -10.31 7.24
N GLU A 167 0.13 -9.81 8.13
CA GLU A 167 -0.77 -8.68 7.87
C GLU A 167 -0.03 -7.32 7.90
N ALA A 168 1.09 -7.28 7.18
CA ALA A 168 2.01 -6.17 6.99
C ALA A 168 2.38 -6.08 5.51
N ALA A 169 2.18 -4.91 4.92
CA ALA A 169 2.42 -4.63 3.51
C ALA A 169 3.31 -3.40 3.33
N ALA A 170 3.69 -3.11 2.09
CA ALA A 170 4.20 -1.82 1.66
C ALA A 170 3.31 -1.27 0.53
N ILE A 171 3.01 0.02 0.59
CA ILE A 171 2.27 0.76 -0.44
C ILE A 171 2.97 2.06 -0.81
N CYS A 172 2.79 2.48 -2.06
CA CYS A 172 3.19 3.80 -2.52
C CYS A 172 2.47 4.15 -3.83
N GLU A 173 2.02 5.40 -3.95
CA GLU A 173 1.16 5.88 -5.03
C GLU A 173 1.94 5.99 -6.35
N LEU A 174 1.35 5.54 -7.45
CA LEU A 174 1.92 5.68 -8.80
C LEU A 174 1.78 7.11 -9.31
N VAL A 175 2.92 7.73 -9.60
CA VAL A 175 2.99 9.11 -10.11
C VAL A 175 3.22 9.13 -11.62
N ASP A 176 2.63 10.10 -12.30
CA ASP A 176 3.04 10.48 -13.65
C ASP A 176 4.16 11.51 -13.49
N ASP A 177 5.41 11.09 -13.73
CA ASP A 177 6.56 12.00 -13.60
C ASP A 177 6.59 13.06 -14.72
N GLY A 178 5.70 13.01 -15.71
CA GLY A 178 5.61 13.99 -16.79
C GLY A 178 6.70 13.82 -17.84
N VAL A 179 6.94 14.86 -18.63
CA VAL A 179 7.91 14.82 -19.73
C VAL A 179 9.21 15.49 -19.31
N ALA A 180 10.31 14.73 -19.34
CA ALA A 180 11.64 15.27 -19.03
C ALA A 180 12.05 16.34 -20.07
N VAL A 181 12.56 17.47 -19.58
CA VAL A 181 13.09 18.54 -20.44
C VAL A 181 14.60 18.38 -20.57
N GLU A 182 15.07 18.08 -21.77
CA GLU A 182 16.49 17.82 -22.01
C GLU A 182 17.38 18.98 -21.55
N GLY A 183 18.43 18.66 -20.78
CA GLY A 183 19.35 19.65 -20.23
C GLY A 183 18.83 20.47 -19.05
N HIS A 184 17.60 20.21 -18.57
CA HIS A 184 16.97 20.95 -17.47
C HIS A 184 16.53 20.01 -16.35
N ALA A 185 16.66 20.47 -15.10
CA ALA A 185 16.25 19.72 -13.91
C ALA A 185 14.75 19.89 -13.61
N VAL A 186 13.90 19.73 -14.63
CA VAL A 186 12.44 19.87 -14.54
C VAL A 186 11.74 18.85 -15.44
N HIS A 187 10.51 18.51 -15.05
CA HIS A 187 9.57 17.76 -15.89
C HIS A 187 8.36 18.65 -16.15
N GLU A 188 7.81 18.58 -17.36
CA GLU A 188 6.58 19.25 -17.77
C GLU A 188 5.36 18.35 -17.51
N ASP A 189 4.26 18.97 -17.09
CA ASP A 189 2.96 18.31 -16.84
C ASP A 189 2.98 17.08 -15.90
N PRO A 190 3.62 17.15 -14.72
CA PRO A 190 3.59 16.03 -13.77
C PRO A 190 2.19 15.86 -13.15
N GLY A 191 1.91 14.65 -12.68
CA GLY A 191 0.64 14.32 -12.05
C GLY A 191 0.64 12.96 -11.37
N MET A 192 -0.55 12.36 -11.29
CA MET A 192 -0.74 11.00 -10.80
C MET A 192 -1.18 10.13 -11.96
N MET A 193 -0.70 8.89 -12.02
CA MET A 193 -1.25 7.95 -13.01
C MET A 193 -2.72 7.68 -12.69
N ARG A 194 -3.58 7.70 -13.71
CA ARG A 194 -5.02 7.46 -13.57
C ARG A 194 -5.50 6.37 -14.52
N GLY A 195 -6.43 5.54 -14.05
CA GLY A 195 -7.24 4.68 -14.92
C GLY A 195 -6.43 3.80 -15.89
N GLU A 196 -6.54 4.07 -17.20
CA GLU A 196 -5.87 3.29 -18.24
C GLU A 196 -4.34 3.38 -18.16
N GLN A 197 -3.76 4.50 -17.72
CA GLN A 197 -2.31 4.62 -17.52
C GLN A 197 -1.80 3.61 -16.47
N CYS A 198 -2.56 3.40 -15.40
CA CYS A 198 -2.23 2.42 -14.36
C CYS A 198 -2.30 0.99 -14.90
N ILE A 199 -3.27 0.71 -15.77
CA ILE A 199 -3.40 -0.60 -16.44
C ILE A 199 -2.21 -0.81 -17.38
N GLU A 200 -1.87 0.17 -18.21
CA GLU A 200 -0.71 0.11 -19.11
C GLU A 200 0.59 -0.08 -18.33
N PHE A 201 0.76 0.62 -17.21
CA PHE A 201 1.89 0.43 -16.30
C PHE A 201 1.95 -1.01 -15.78
N ALA A 202 0.83 -1.55 -15.29
CA ALA A 202 0.76 -2.92 -14.81
C ALA A 202 1.15 -3.92 -15.91
N ARG A 203 0.61 -3.77 -17.12
CA ARG A 203 0.94 -4.65 -18.26
C ARG A 203 2.40 -4.55 -18.67
N ARG A 204 2.98 -3.34 -18.68
CA ARG A 204 4.40 -3.11 -19.00
C ARG A 204 5.34 -3.92 -18.11
N PHE A 205 5.00 -4.05 -16.82
CA PHE A 205 5.83 -4.73 -15.83
C PHE A 205 5.32 -6.13 -15.46
N GLY A 206 4.30 -6.64 -16.16
CA GLY A 206 3.74 -7.97 -15.91
C GLY A 206 3.01 -8.10 -14.57
N LEU A 207 2.48 -7.00 -14.03
CA LEU A 207 1.78 -6.95 -12.76
C LEU A 207 0.27 -7.19 -12.94
N LYS A 208 -0.35 -7.72 -11.89
CA LYS A 208 -1.81 -7.78 -11.77
C LYS A 208 -2.36 -6.40 -11.37
N VAL A 209 -3.49 -6.03 -11.97
CA VAL A 209 -4.17 -4.76 -11.71
C VAL A 209 -5.64 -4.99 -11.38
N CYS A 210 -6.13 -4.42 -10.28
CA CYS A 210 -7.51 -4.57 -9.85
C CYS A 210 -8.03 -3.32 -9.13
N THR A 211 -9.30 -3.31 -8.76
CA THR A 211 -9.91 -2.21 -8.01
C THR A 211 -10.26 -2.60 -6.57
N ILE A 212 -10.28 -1.63 -5.66
CA ILE A 212 -10.80 -1.81 -4.30
C ILE A 212 -12.29 -2.20 -4.34
N ALA A 213 -13.06 -1.69 -5.32
CA ALA A 213 -14.47 -2.04 -5.49
C ALA A 213 -14.67 -3.54 -5.78
N ASP A 214 -13.81 -4.13 -6.61
CA ASP A 214 -13.83 -5.56 -6.89
C ASP A 214 -13.40 -6.38 -5.67
N LEU A 215 -12.42 -5.91 -4.91
CA LEU A 215 -11.99 -6.54 -3.66
C LEU A 215 -13.11 -6.56 -2.62
N VAL A 216 -13.84 -5.45 -2.45
CA VAL A 216 -15.04 -5.38 -1.60
C VAL A 216 -16.08 -6.40 -2.09
N THR A 217 -16.37 -6.42 -3.38
CA THR A 217 -17.34 -7.36 -3.98
C THR A 217 -16.95 -8.81 -3.73
N TYR A 218 -15.67 -9.14 -3.85
CA TYR A 218 -15.12 -10.46 -3.58
C TYR A 218 -15.27 -10.85 -2.10
N LEU A 219 -14.93 -9.95 -1.18
CA LEU A 219 -15.07 -10.17 0.26
C LEU A 219 -16.54 -10.31 0.69
N GLU A 220 -17.44 -9.50 0.12
CA GLU A 220 -18.87 -9.62 0.41
C GLU A 220 -19.45 -10.95 -0.06
N LYS A 221 -18.99 -11.47 -1.21
CA LYS A 221 -19.41 -12.79 -1.72
C LYS A 221 -18.90 -13.95 -0.86
N THR A 222 -17.69 -13.82 -0.30
CA THR A 222 -17.02 -14.92 0.42
C THR A 222 -17.20 -14.89 1.92
N GLN A 223 -17.40 -13.70 2.50
CA GLN A 223 -17.46 -13.46 3.96
C GLN A 223 -18.73 -12.71 4.39
N GLY A 224 -19.60 -12.36 3.46
CA GLY A 224 -20.80 -11.55 3.73
C GLY A 224 -20.50 -10.05 3.83
N LYS A 225 -21.58 -9.26 3.82
CA LYS A 225 -21.51 -7.81 4.05
C LYS A 225 -21.12 -7.53 5.49
N LEU A 226 -20.29 -6.50 5.70
CA LEU A 226 -20.01 -6.03 7.04
C LEU A 226 -21.32 -5.53 7.65
N ALA A 227 -21.68 -6.02 8.83
CA ALA A 227 -22.84 -5.54 9.55
C ALA A 227 -22.60 -4.06 9.85
N VAL A 228 -23.38 -3.18 9.23
CA VAL A 228 -23.42 -1.77 9.61
C VAL A 228 -24.11 -1.75 10.97
N ASN A 229 -23.34 -1.76 12.05
CA ASN A 229 -23.88 -1.40 13.35
C ASN A 229 -24.26 0.07 13.23
N GLY A 230 -25.55 0.31 12.98
CA GLY A 230 -26.10 1.64 12.89
C GLY A 230 -25.91 2.36 14.23
N SER A 231 -25.19 3.46 14.17
CA SER A 231 -25.37 4.57 15.11
C SER A 231 -25.12 5.85 14.33
N SER A 232 -26.27 6.39 13.91
CA SER A 232 -26.71 7.80 13.93
C SER A 232 -25.66 8.86 14.21
#